data_AF-A0A7L5ZEM5-F1
#
_entry.id   AF-A0A7L5ZEM5-F1
#
_cell.length_a   1.000
_cell.length_b   1.000
_cell.length_c   1.000
_cell.angle_alpha   90.00
_cell.angle_beta   90.00
_cell.angle_gamma   90.00
#
_symmetry.space_group_name_H-M   'P 1'
#
loop_
_entity.id
_entity.type
_entity.pdbx_description
1 polymer ?
#
loop_
_entity_poly.entity_id
_entity_poly.type
_entity_poly.pdbx_seq_one_letter_code
_entity_poly.pdbx_strand_id
1 'polypeptide(L)' 'MVFTGPRDDVPDLLAAMDCFAFPSVFEGFGLAVLEAEANGLPCVVSEAVPAEVVLDPAGGRLPSTWD' A
#
# COMPACT_ATOMS: atom_id res chain seq x y z
N MET A 1 10.36 -14.56 2.67
CA MET A 1 10.04 -13.66 1.54
C MET A 1 9.75 -14.52 0.32
N VAL A 2 8.58 -14.38 -0.28
CA VAL A 2 8.14 -15.13 -1.47
C VAL A 2 7.92 -14.13 -2.59
N PHE A 3 8.48 -14.41 -3.77
CA PHE A 3 8.28 -13.58 -4.97
C PHE A 3 7.22 -14.23 -5.85
N THR A 4 5.99 -13.73 -5.78
CA THR A 4 4.82 -14.32 -6.44
C THR A 4 4.71 -13.95 -7.93
N GLY A 5 5.45 -12.93 -8.38
CA GLY A 5 5.42 -12.45 -9.77
C GLY A 5 4.10 -11.76 -10.13
N PRO A 6 3.82 -11.57 -11.43
CA PRO A 6 2.52 -11.08 -11.89
C PRO A 6 1.38 -12.04 -11.49
N ARG A 7 0.25 -11.46 -11.07
CA ARG A 7 -0.92 -12.18 -10.55
C ARG A 7 -2.19 -11.51 -11.04
N ASP A 8 -3.21 -12.32 -11.35
CA ASP A 8 -4.56 -11.85 -11.68
C ASP A 8 -5.53 -11.98 -10.48
N ASP A 9 -5.11 -12.65 -9.41
CA ASP A 9 -5.85 -12.90 -8.17
C ASP A 9 -5.43 -11.96 -7.02
N VAL A 10 -4.99 -10.74 -7.35
CA VAL A 10 -4.57 -9.73 -6.36
C VAL A 10 -5.63 -9.47 -5.28
N PRO A 11 -6.95 -9.37 -5.57
CA PRO A 11 -7.95 -9.17 -4.53
C PRO A 11 -7.97 -10.28 -3.48
N ASP A 12 -7.87 -11.56 -3.90
CA ASP A 12 -7.85 -12.70 -2.98
C ASP A 12 -6.57 -12.71 -2.14
N LEU A 13 -5.44 -12.31 -2.73
CA LEU A 13 -4.18 -12.17 -2.02
C LEU A 13 -4.26 -11.05 -0.96
N LEU A 14 -4.77 -9.87 -1.32
CA LEU A 14 -4.94 -8.77 -0.37
C LEU A 14 -5.88 -9.16 0.77
N ALA A 15 -7.00 -9.82 0.48
CA ALA A 15 -7.93 -10.31 1.50
C ALA A 15 -7.31 -11.34 2.48
N ALA A 16 -6.22 -12.00 2.07
CA ALA A 16 -5.50 -12.97 2.90
C ALA A 16 -4.34 -12.36 3.71
N MET A 17 -4.01 -11.07 3.51
CA MET A 17 -2.91 -10.40 4.22
C MET A 17 -3.38 -9.76 5.52
N ASP A 18 -2.43 -9.50 6.43
CA ASP A 18 -2.67 -8.76 7.67
C ASP A 18 -2.39 -7.25 7.53
N CYS A 19 -1.54 -6.85 6.57
CA CYS A 19 -1.18 -5.46 6.28
C CYS A 19 -0.61 -5.28 4.87
N PHE A 20 -0.52 -4.03 4.42
CA PHE A 20 0.08 -3.65 3.14
C PHE A 20 1.18 -2.61 3.35
N ALA A 21 2.34 -2.82 2.72
CA ALA A 21 3.47 -1.90 2.78
C ALA A 21 3.80 -1.36 1.39
N PHE A 22 3.82 -0.05 1.23
CA PHE A 22 4.03 0.62 -0.05
C PHE A 22 5.10 1.72 0.03
N PRO A 23 6.38 1.33 0.05
CA PRO A 23 7.51 2.22 0.25
C PRO A 23 7.93 2.93 -1.07
N SER A 24 6.98 3.46 -1.82
CA SER A 24 7.26 4.11 -3.11
C SER A 24 7.99 5.45 -2.93
N VAL A 25 8.96 5.74 -3.80
CA VAL A 25 9.70 7.03 -3.79
C VAL A 25 9.05 8.09 -4.68
N PHE A 26 8.17 7.67 -5.58
CA PHE A 26 7.43 8.55 -6.47
C PHE A 26 6.11 7.90 -6.83
N GLU A 27 5.02 8.65 -6.69
CA GLU A 27 3.72 8.21 -7.16
C GLU A 27 2.93 9.30 -7.85
N GLY A 28 2.14 8.89 -8.85
CA GLY A 28 1.16 9.76 -9.49
C GLY A 28 -0.15 9.82 -8.71
N PHE A 29 -0.66 8.66 -8.27
CA PHE A 29 -1.91 8.59 -7.52
C PHE A 29 -1.88 7.56 -6.39
N GLY A 30 -1.33 6.36 -6.61
CA GLY A 30 -1.29 5.30 -5.58
C GLY A 30 -2.50 4.36 -5.60
N LEU A 31 -2.91 3.88 -6.79
CA LEU A 31 -4.04 2.93 -6.92
C LEU A 31 -3.86 1.66 -6.09
N ALA A 32 -2.64 1.14 -5.97
CA ALA A 32 -2.35 -0.04 -5.16
C ALA A 32 -2.67 0.16 -3.67
N VAL A 33 -2.50 1.39 -3.15
CA VAL A 33 -2.89 1.74 -1.77
C VAL A 33 -4.41 1.73 -1.64
N LEU A 34 -5.14 2.33 -2.59
CA LEU A 34 -6.61 2.30 -2.59
C LEU A 34 -7.17 0.88 -2.64
N GLU A 35 -6.57 0.00 -3.44
CA GLU A 35 -6.96 -1.41 -3.51
C GLU A 35 -6.74 -2.13 -2.18
N ALA A 36 -5.61 -1.87 -1.50
CA ALA A 36 -5.32 -2.43 -0.19
C ALA A 36 -6.26 -1.90 0.90
N GLU A 37 -6.47 -0.58 0.96
CA GLU A 37 -7.39 0.05 1.92
C GLU A 37 -8.84 -0.39 1.69
N ALA A 38 -9.26 -0.58 0.42
CA ALA A 38 -10.59 -1.12 0.09
C ALA A 38 -10.77 -2.57 0.57
N ASN A 39 -9.68 -3.33 0.72
CA ASN A 39 -9.69 -4.65 1.36
C ASN A 39 -9.62 -4.58 2.90
N GLY A 40 -9.62 -3.36 3.47
CA GLY A 40 -9.56 -3.14 4.92
C GLY A 40 -8.18 -3.38 5.53
N LEU A 41 -7.12 -3.41 4.71
CA LEU A 41 -5.77 -3.63 5.20
C LEU A 41 -5.19 -2.36 5.82
N PRO A 42 -4.57 -2.47 7.01
CA PRO A 42 -3.70 -1.44 7.51
C PRO A 42 -2.55 -1.14 6.54
N CYS A 43 -2.39 0.11 6.15
CA CYS A 43 -1.45 0.52 5.11
C CYS A 43 -0.27 1.33 5.69
N VAL A 44 0.95 0.87 5.46
CA VAL A 44 2.18 1.64 5.73
C VAL A 44 2.72 2.16 4.41
N VAL A 45 2.62 3.48 4.19
CA VAL A 45 2.88 4.11 2.90
C VAL A 45 3.96 5.18 3.01
N SER A 46 4.67 5.42 1.93
CA SER A 46 5.61 6.54 1.84
C SER A 46 4.87 7.89 1.76
N GLU A 47 5.51 8.95 2.26
CA GLU A 47 5.08 10.34 2.11
C GLU A 47 5.00 10.80 0.65
N ALA A 48 5.65 10.09 -0.29
CA ALA A 48 5.54 10.35 -1.72
C ALA A 48 4.18 9.97 -2.32
N VAL A 49 3.39 9.15 -1.62
CA VAL A 49 2.01 8.84 -2.01
C VAL A 49 1.10 10.02 -1.68
N PRO A 50 0.25 10.50 -2.61
CA PRO A 50 -0.69 11.58 -2.34
C PRO A 50 -1.53 11.33 -1.08
N ALA A 51 -1.66 12.33 -0.22
CA ALA A 51 -2.33 12.15 1.07
C ALA A 51 -3.83 11.86 0.91
N GLU A 52 -4.43 12.27 -0.22
CA GLU A 52 -5.83 12.07 -0.55
C GLU A 52 -6.23 10.60 -0.71
N VAL A 53 -5.26 9.72 -0.98
CA VAL A 53 -5.49 8.28 -1.12
C VAL A 53 -5.13 7.47 0.13
N VAL A 54 -4.75 8.15 1.22
CA VAL A 54 -4.41 7.52 2.50
C VAL A 54 -5.54 7.79 3.47
N LEU A 55 -6.47 6.85 3.58
CA LEU A 55 -7.71 6.98 4.34
C LEU A 55 -7.65 6.28 5.69
N ASP A 56 -6.79 5.28 5.84
CA ASP A 56 -6.72 4.46 7.05
C ASP A 56 -5.95 5.16 8.18
N PRO A 57 -6.61 5.51 9.31
CA PRO A 57 -5.93 6.08 10.47
C PRO A 57 -5.13 5.06 11.30
N ALA A 58 -5.34 3.76 11.11
CA ALA A 58 -4.54 2.71 11.76
C ALA A 58 -3.19 2.47 11.05
N GLY A 59 -3.11 2.87 9.78
CA GLY A 59 -1.91 2.89 8.96
C GLY A 59 -0.90 3.96 9.38
N GLY A 60 0.25 3.97 8.70
CA GLY A 60 1.36 4.90 8.99
C GLY A 60 1.96 5.48 7.72
N ARG A 61 2.42 6.73 7.79
CA ARG A 61 3.20 7.37 6.71
C ARG A 61 4.67 7.46 7.11
N LEU A 62 5.56 7.04 6.23
CA LEU A 62 7.00 7.05 6.42
C LEU A 62 7.66 8.05 5.46
N PRO A 63 8.79 8.68 5.84
CA PRO A 63 9.53 9.54 4.93
C PRO A 63 9.81 8.86 3.59
N SER A 64 9.70 9.62 2.50
CA SER A 64 9.95 9.12 1.14
C SER A 64 11.43 8.96 0.80
N THR A 65 12.29 9.37 1.72
CA THR A 65 13.75 9.35 1.60
C THR A 65 14.31 8.26 2.53
N TRP A 66 15.37 7.59 2.09
CA TRP A 66 15.97 6.44 2.81
C TRP A 66 17.25 6.85 3.57
N ASP A 67 17.32 8.12 3.94
CA ASP A 67 18.48 8.77 4.56
C ASP A 67 18.75 8.29 5.99
#